data_AF-A0AAE1BD64-F1
#
_entry.id   AF-A0AAE1BD64-F1
#
_cell.length_a   1.000
_cell.length_b   1.000
_cell.length_c   1.000
_cell.angle_alpha   90.00
_cell.angle_beta   90.00
_cell.angle_gamma   90.00
#
_symmetry.space_group_name_H-M   'P 1'
#
loop_
_entity.id
_entity.type
_entity.pdbx_description
1 polymer ?
#
loop_
_entity_poly.entity_id
_entity_poly.type
_entity_poly.pdbx_seq_one_letter_code
_entity_poly.pdbx_strand_id
1 'polypeptide(L)'
;MANSRRLAVLLVTMVTLTCLCGALPITEEPLLLTPYIEAGNLTAAVKACKVVDPCNDSNPEEDCGTKIPESYAGFLTVNKTLGNNLFFWYFPSQVKDNAPLLLYLNGGPGYSSMVGLLWGNGPLQPRNSSHNVSGKFEARNGSWLGPFSLLYIDNPVFTGYSYSSSGPRTTQEEYGDDLYEFLQQFYKLFPHLLSIDLYIGGASYAGKYIPVLAHKVHSSLQKNQTDIPLRGIYLGGPLFAPEVMFPENFEYLYNVGVISGYERTTLQKKTQAFVNEYLADKMGPVDTIKKIIPVIFKSKIPSYNNYVTGTKTDLNKIKAIMKSKRIRRALHVGNLDYSSSNDTLFKQFLSDIMSSTKDKLGDLLNASSYKVLIFSGDSDVVVSVAMVEAALLATPWSGRDDYRNSSRTMWYGQPTSGEKNGTLYGYYSHTGKLCRVVVRGAGHSTAHDQLARSREMMVQFVQNGCVGEKR
;
A
#
# COMPACT_ATOMS: atom_id res chain seq x y z
N MET A 1 -78.64 -11.92 17.05
CA MET A 1 -77.85 -10.95 16.25
C MET A 1 -76.47 -10.86 16.88
N ALA A 2 -75.45 -11.15 16.09
CA ALA A 2 -74.16 -11.67 16.55
C ALA A 2 -73.12 -10.58 16.86
N ASN A 3 -72.36 -10.83 17.92
CA ASN A 3 -71.06 -10.21 18.24
C ASN A 3 -70.03 -10.54 17.14
N SER A 4 -69.26 -9.55 16.67
CA SER A 4 -68.05 -9.78 15.86
C SER A 4 -66.81 -9.26 16.57
N ARG A 5 -65.97 -10.21 17.00
CA ARG A 5 -64.60 -10.02 17.47
C ARG A 5 -63.69 -9.79 16.27
N ARG A 6 -62.80 -8.80 16.33
CA ARG A 6 -61.70 -8.62 15.36
C ARG A 6 -60.60 -9.65 15.67
N LEU A 7 -60.35 -10.57 14.74
CA LEU A 7 -59.21 -11.48 14.74
C LEU A 7 -58.02 -10.77 14.07
N ALA A 8 -56.90 -10.65 14.79
CA ALA A 8 -55.62 -10.31 14.18
C ALA A 8 -55.03 -11.58 13.56
N VAL A 9 -54.80 -11.55 12.24
CA VAL A 9 -54.16 -12.65 11.50
C VAL A 9 -52.65 -12.46 11.59
N LEU A 10 -51.98 -13.36 12.32
CA LEU A 10 -50.53 -13.50 12.32
C LEU A 10 -50.13 -14.25 11.04
N LEU A 11 -49.50 -13.57 10.09
CA LEU A 11 -48.89 -14.23 8.93
C LEU A 11 -47.55 -14.83 9.37
N VAL A 12 -47.51 -16.16 9.55
CA VAL A 12 -46.27 -16.92 9.68
C VAL A 12 -45.85 -17.34 8.26
N THR A 13 -44.86 -16.66 7.70
CA THR A 13 -44.22 -17.08 6.45
C THR A 13 -43.22 -18.20 6.75
N MET A 14 -43.64 -19.44 6.48
CA MET A 14 -42.74 -20.58 6.33
C MET A 14 -41.80 -20.33 5.15
N VAL A 15 -40.51 -20.14 5.41
CA VAL A 15 -39.48 -20.16 4.37
C VAL A 15 -39.14 -21.61 4.10
N THR A 16 -39.65 -22.14 2.99
CA THR A 16 -39.23 -23.41 2.42
C THR A 16 -37.82 -23.25 1.85
N LEU A 17 -36.88 -24.02 2.39
CA LEU A 17 -35.49 -24.05 1.94
C LEU A 17 -35.40 -24.87 0.64
N THR A 18 -35.62 -24.22 -0.50
CA THR A 18 -35.26 -24.80 -1.80
C THR A 18 -33.79 -24.54 -2.09
N CYS A 19 -33.01 -25.61 -2.10
CA CYS A 19 -31.61 -25.61 -2.52
C CYS A 19 -31.53 -25.33 -4.03
N LEU A 20 -31.54 -24.06 -4.40
CA LEU A 20 -31.25 -23.60 -5.75
C LEU A 20 -29.78 -23.15 -5.82
N CYS A 21 -29.00 -23.90 -6.58
CA CYS A 21 -27.69 -23.53 -7.06
C CYS A 21 -27.85 -22.33 -8.03
N GLY A 22 -28.12 -21.14 -7.49
CA GLY A 22 -28.24 -19.88 -8.22
C GLY A 22 -27.08 -18.96 -7.86
N ALA A 23 -26.51 -18.29 -8.85
CA ALA A 23 -25.45 -17.30 -8.66
C ALA A 23 -25.81 -16.32 -7.53
N LEU A 24 -24.88 -16.12 -6.58
CA LEU A 24 -25.08 -15.22 -5.45
C LEU A 24 -25.52 -13.83 -5.94
N PRO A 25 -26.67 -13.31 -5.49
CA PRO A 25 -27.09 -11.96 -5.84
C PRO A 25 -26.07 -10.94 -5.32
N ILE A 26 -25.87 -9.83 -6.04
CA ILE A 26 -25.18 -8.67 -5.47
C ILE A 26 -26.07 -8.19 -4.33
N THR A 27 -25.62 -8.31 -3.09
CA THR A 27 -26.27 -7.62 -1.97
C THR A 27 -26.11 -6.11 -2.21
N GLU A 28 -27.15 -5.31 -2.01
CA GLU A 28 -27.02 -3.86 -2.20
C GLU A 28 -26.03 -3.24 -1.21
N GLU A 29 -25.91 -3.86 -0.02
CA GLU A 29 -25.04 -3.42 1.06
C GLU A 29 -23.67 -4.09 1.04
N PRO A 30 -22.59 -3.36 1.41
CA PRO A 30 -21.26 -3.91 1.61
C PRO A 30 -21.17 -4.77 2.87
N LEU A 31 -20.28 -5.76 2.89
CA LEU A 31 -20.06 -6.63 4.04
C LEU A 31 -19.23 -5.93 5.13
N LEU A 32 -19.91 -5.50 6.19
CA LEU A 32 -19.28 -5.04 7.43
C LEU A 32 -18.98 -6.21 8.36
N LEU A 33 -17.71 -6.37 8.73
CA LEU A 33 -17.27 -7.49 9.60
C LEU A 33 -17.24 -7.12 11.08
N THR A 34 -17.13 -5.82 11.41
CA THR A 34 -17.12 -5.34 12.80
C THR A 34 -18.31 -5.83 13.63
N PRO A 35 -19.56 -5.85 13.13
CA PRO A 35 -20.68 -6.41 13.88
C PRO A 35 -20.49 -7.88 14.26
N TYR A 36 -19.89 -8.70 13.38
CA TYR A 36 -19.60 -10.10 13.69
C TYR A 36 -18.51 -10.23 14.75
N ILE A 37 -17.46 -9.41 14.65
CA ILE A 37 -16.35 -9.39 15.61
C ILE A 37 -16.85 -9.01 17.01
N GLU A 38 -17.71 -8.01 17.10
CA GLU A 38 -18.29 -7.54 18.37
C GLU A 38 -19.25 -8.55 18.99
N ALA A 39 -19.98 -9.30 18.16
CA ALA A 39 -20.81 -10.41 18.61
C ALA A 39 -20.00 -11.66 18.99
N GLY A 40 -18.67 -11.66 18.84
CA GLY A 40 -17.81 -12.83 19.06
C GLY A 40 -17.97 -13.94 18.03
N ASN A 41 -18.67 -13.69 16.91
CA ASN A 41 -18.98 -14.69 15.89
C ASN A 41 -17.89 -14.74 14.80
N LEU A 42 -16.65 -15.03 15.23
CA LEU A 42 -15.46 -14.97 14.36
C LEU A 42 -15.49 -16.00 13.24
N THR A 43 -16.00 -17.22 13.50
CA THR A 43 -16.13 -18.26 12.47
C THR A 43 -17.07 -17.82 11.35
N ALA A 44 -18.21 -17.19 11.69
CA ALA A 44 -19.10 -16.65 10.66
C ALA A 44 -18.47 -15.46 9.94
N ALA A 45 -17.75 -14.59 10.65
CA ALA A 45 -17.05 -13.46 10.04
C ALA A 45 -16.03 -13.93 8.97
N VAL A 46 -15.18 -14.90 9.31
CA VAL A 46 -14.20 -15.48 8.38
C VAL A 46 -14.87 -16.18 7.20
N LYS A 47 -15.98 -16.89 7.44
CA LYS A 47 -16.77 -17.51 6.37
C LYS A 47 -17.38 -16.46 5.44
N ALA A 48 -17.91 -15.37 5.99
CA ALA A 48 -18.55 -14.31 5.24
C ALA A 48 -17.56 -13.53 4.37
N CYS A 49 -16.36 -13.22 4.89
CA CYS A 49 -15.37 -12.45 4.14
C CYS A 49 -14.59 -13.28 3.12
N LYS A 50 -14.75 -14.60 3.06
CA LYS A 50 -14.09 -15.42 2.03
C LYS A 50 -14.52 -14.96 0.64
N VAL A 51 -13.56 -14.69 -0.24
CA VAL A 51 -13.81 -14.27 -1.61
C VAL A 51 -14.33 -15.47 -2.41
N VAL A 52 -15.52 -15.31 -2.98
CA VAL A 52 -16.15 -16.34 -3.82
C VAL A 52 -16.18 -15.81 -5.24
N ASP A 53 -15.28 -16.32 -6.08
CA ASP A 53 -15.24 -15.98 -7.49
C ASP A 53 -16.53 -16.49 -8.18
N PRO A 54 -17.40 -15.62 -8.71
CA PRO A 54 -18.67 -16.06 -9.30
C PRO A 54 -18.47 -16.79 -10.63
N CYS A 55 -17.25 -16.82 -11.17
CA CYS A 55 -16.93 -17.65 -12.32
C CYS A 55 -16.98 -19.14 -11.95
N ASN A 56 -17.99 -19.84 -12.46
CA ASN A 56 -18.00 -21.28 -12.52
C ASN A 56 -17.65 -21.74 -13.94
N ASP A 57 -17.13 -22.95 -14.07
CA ASP A 57 -16.83 -23.57 -15.37
C ASP A 57 -18.11 -23.89 -16.18
N SER A 58 -19.28 -23.39 -15.75
CA SER A 58 -20.63 -23.75 -16.23
C SER A 58 -21.30 -22.66 -17.08
N ASN A 59 -20.74 -21.44 -17.20
CA ASN A 59 -21.34 -20.35 -17.98
C ASN A 59 -20.45 -19.93 -19.16
N PRO A 60 -20.66 -20.46 -20.38
CA PRO A 60 -19.80 -20.23 -21.55
C PRO A 60 -19.86 -18.79 -22.12
N GLU A 61 -20.76 -17.92 -21.65
CA GLU A 61 -20.83 -16.52 -22.09
C GLU A 61 -19.91 -15.57 -21.32
N GLU A 62 -19.38 -15.98 -20.17
CA GLU A 62 -18.31 -15.25 -19.47
C GLU A 62 -16.97 -15.93 -19.81
N ASP A 63 -16.06 -15.22 -20.49
CA ASP A 63 -14.65 -15.62 -20.58
C ASP A 63 -14.10 -15.65 -19.14
N CYS A 64 -14.24 -16.80 -18.48
CA CYS A 64 -13.90 -16.98 -17.08
C CYS A 64 -12.41 -16.86 -16.81
N GLY A 65 -11.58 -16.96 -17.86
CA GLY A 65 -10.19 -16.57 -17.82
C GLY A 65 -9.44 -17.12 -16.60
N THR A 66 -8.93 -16.23 -15.76
CA THR A 66 -8.17 -16.57 -14.56
C THR A 66 -9.05 -16.58 -13.32
N LYS A 67 -8.99 -17.63 -12.50
CA LYS A 67 -9.63 -17.69 -11.17
C LYS A 67 -8.93 -16.79 -10.16
N ILE A 68 -9.68 -16.13 -9.28
CA ILE A 68 -9.13 -15.36 -8.17
C ILE A 68 -8.50 -16.32 -7.14
N PRO A 69 -7.24 -16.13 -6.70
CA PRO A 69 -6.64 -16.94 -5.64
C PRO A 69 -7.44 -16.90 -4.34
N GLU A 70 -7.32 -17.94 -3.52
CA GLU A 70 -7.96 -17.96 -2.20
C GLU A 70 -7.59 -16.69 -1.41
N SER A 71 -8.63 -15.98 -0.98
CA SER A 71 -8.50 -14.66 -0.38
C SER A 71 -9.75 -14.28 0.42
N TYR A 72 -9.63 -13.20 1.19
CA TYR A 72 -10.68 -12.67 2.05
C TYR A 72 -10.78 -11.16 1.86
N ALA A 73 -12.00 -10.63 1.76
CA ALA A 73 -12.26 -9.22 1.54
C ALA A 73 -13.53 -8.77 2.29
N GLY A 74 -13.58 -7.49 2.61
CA GLY A 74 -14.70 -6.88 3.31
C GLY A 74 -14.29 -5.57 3.96
N PHE A 75 -15.10 -5.11 4.90
CA PHE A 75 -14.91 -3.83 5.57
C PHE A 75 -14.79 -4.00 7.07
N LEU A 76 -13.89 -3.22 7.66
CA LEU A 76 -13.81 -3.01 9.10
C LEU A 76 -14.21 -1.56 9.42
N THR A 77 -15.19 -1.40 10.30
CA THR A 77 -15.61 -0.12 10.86
C THR A 77 -14.59 0.31 11.91
N VAL A 78 -13.70 1.23 11.53
CA VAL A 78 -12.58 1.71 12.37
C VAL A 78 -12.96 2.91 13.22
N ASN A 79 -14.07 3.59 12.87
CA ASN A 79 -14.64 4.63 13.71
C ASN A 79 -16.16 4.65 13.55
N LYS A 80 -16.89 4.19 14.57
CA LYS A 80 -18.36 4.13 14.53
C LYS A 80 -19.02 5.50 14.51
N THR A 81 -18.50 6.44 15.29
CA THR A 81 -19.05 7.80 15.41
C THR A 81 -18.99 8.53 14.08
N LEU A 82 -17.88 8.36 13.35
CA LEU A 82 -17.69 8.97 12.04
C LEU A 82 -18.27 8.12 10.89
N GLY A 83 -18.55 6.84 11.16
CA GLY A 83 -18.93 5.86 10.14
C GLY A 83 -17.77 5.49 9.22
N ASN A 84 -16.52 5.52 9.71
CA ASN A 84 -15.34 5.17 8.91
C ASN A 84 -15.25 3.67 8.70
N ASN A 85 -15.24 3.23 7.45
CA ASN A 85 -15.14 1.84 7.05
C ASN A 85 -13.98 1.67 6.06
N LEU A 86 -12.97 0.89 6.44
CA LEU A 86 -11.83 0.59 5.56
C LEU A 86 -12.03 -0.76 4.87
N PHE A 87 -11.91 -0.76 3.55
CA PHE A 87 -11.88 -1.95 2.72
C PHE A 87 -10.50 -2.62 2.76
N PHE A 88 -10.49 -3.95 2.76
CA PHE A 88 -9.26 -4.72 2.61
C PHE A 88 -9.44 -5.91 1.67
N TRP A 89 -8.30 -6.39 1.17
CA TRP A 89 -8.20 -7.66 0.46
C TRP A 89 -6.94 -8.41 0.93
N TYR A 90 -7.15 -9.54 1.59
CA TYR A 90 -6.15 -10.41 2.20
C TYR A 90 -5.97 -11.71 1.40
N PHE A 91 -4.73 -12.07 1.10
CA PHE A 91 -4.33 -13.29 0.38
C PHE A 91 -3.39 -14.10 1.27
N PRO A 92 -3.87 -15.16 1.94
CA PRO A 92 -2.98 -16.09 2.64
C PRO A 92 -2.07 -16.82 1.65
N SER A 93 -0.83 -17.08 2.06
CA SER A 93 0.05 -17.96 1.29
C SER A 93 -0.56 -19.36 1.17
N GLN A 94 -0.50 -19.91 -0.04
CA GLN A 94 -0.88 -21.29 -0.35
C GLN A 94 0.32 -22.24 -0.40
N VAL A 95 1.52 -21.73 -0.11
CA VAL A 95 2.80 -22.48 -0.22
C VAL A 95 3.40 -22.77 1.15
N LYS A 96 3.12 -21.92 2.15
CA LYS A 96 3.73 -22.02 3.48
C LYS A 96 2.75 -21.49 4.54
N ASP A 97 2.35 -22.35 5.47
CA ASP A 97 1.39 -22.03 6.53
C ASP A 97 1.86 -20.89 7.45
N ASN A 98 3.17 -20.80 7.68
CA ASN A 98 3.79 -19.74 8.47
C ASN A 98 4.54 -18.70 7.61
N ALA A 99 4.00 -18.38 6.43
CA ALA A 99 4.51 -17.30 5.60
C ALA A 99 4.29 -15.94 6.28
N PRO A 100 5.31 -15.09 6.42
CA PRO A 100 5.17 -13.75 7.00
C PRO A 100 4.09 -12.93 6.30
N LEU A 101 3.38 -12.11 7.07
CA LEU A 101 2.33 -11.23 6.57
C LEU A 101 2.93 -9.90 6.13
N LEU A 102 2.77 -9.56 4.86
CA LEU A 102 3.11 -8.25 4.31
C LEU A 102 1.83 -7.40 4.16
N LEU A 103 1.71 -6.35 4.97
CA LEU A 103 0.70 -5.31 4.78
C LEU A 103 1.24 -4.29 3.78
N TYR A 104 0.49 -4.04 2.70
CA TYR A 104 0.85 -3.09 1.67
C TYR A 104 -0.14 -1.92 1.57
N LEU A 105 0.38 -0.69 1.71
CA LEU A 105 -0.34 0.55 1.45
C LEU A 105 0.19 1.26 0.20
N ASN A 106 -0.70 1.63 -0.71
CA ASN A 106 -0.41 2.66 -1.69
C ASN A 106 -0.39 4.05 -1.04
N GLY A 107 0.29 4.98 -1.71
CA GLY A 107 0.38 6.37 -1.30
C GLY A 107 -0.66 7.27 -1.97
N GLY A 108 -0.17 8.24 -2.75
CA GLY A 108 -0.96 9.33 -3.31
C GLY A 108 -0.61 10.65 -2.62
N PRO A 109 -1.38 11.10 -1.59
CA PRO A 109 -2.40 10.36 -0.84
C PRO A 109 -3.70 10.11 -1.62
N GLY A 110 -4.48 9.12 -1.20
CA GLY A 110 -5.79 8.79 -1.79
C GLY A 110 -5.74 7.88 -3.01
N TYR A 111 -4.66 7.11 -3.20
CA TYR A 111 -4.58 6.06 -4.22
C TYR A 111 -4.88 4.70 -3.58
N SER A 112 -5.77 3.93 -4.21
CA SER A 112 -6.17 2.61 -3.73
C SER A 112 -4.99 1.63 -3.67
N SER A 113 -4.96 0.79 -2.64
CA SER A 113 -3.97 -0.30 -2.51
C SER A 113 -4.21 -1.43 -3.51
N MET A 114 -5.36 -1.42 -4.18
CA MET A 114 -5.63 -2.27 -5.34
C MET A 114 -4.72 -1.93 -6.53
N VAL A 115 -4.12 -0.73 -6.54
CA VAL A 115 -3.06 -0.39 -7.48
C VAL A 115 -1.82 -1.25 -7.25
N GLY A 116 -1.36 -1.39 -6.00
CA GLY A 116 -0.27 -2.29 -5.63
C GLY A 116 -0.59 -3.74 -5.97
N LEU A 117 -1.83 -4.16 -5.71
CA LEU A 117 -2.31 -5.50 -6.02
C LEU A 117 -2.29 -5.81 -7.53
N LEU A 118 -2.91 -4.95 -8.35
CA LEU A 118 -3.12 -5.21 -9.78
C LEU A 118 -1.97 -4.73 -10.67
N TRP A 119 -1.20 -3.73 -10.25
CA TRP A 119 -0.12 -3.15 -11.06
C TRP A 119 1.27 -3.50 -10.54
N GLY A 120 1.42 -3.68 -9.23
CA GLY A 120 2.70 -3.86 -8.56
C GLY A 120 3.03 -5.31 -8.22
N ASN A 121 2.84 -5.67 -6.95
CA ASN A 121 3.37 -6.88 -6.34
C ASN A 121 2.33 -7.99 -6.06
N GLY A 122 1.04 -7.72 -6.31
CA GLY A 122 -0.04 -8.66 -6.03
C GLY A 122 -0.16 -9.78 -7.05
N PRO A 123 -1.03 -10.78 -6.78
CA PRO A 123 -1.12 -12.00 -7.57
C PRO A 123 -1.90 -11.84 -8.88
N LEU A 124 -2.51 -10.68 -9.12
CA LEU A 124 -3.34 -10.40 -10.29
C LEU A 124 -2.77 -9.24 -11.09
N GLN A 125 -3.10 -9.18 -12.38
CA GLN A 125 -2.77 -8.06 -13.25
C GLN A 125 -3.82 -7.83 -14.33
N PRO A 126 -3.96 -6.61 -14.88
CA PRO A 126 -4.77 -6.40 -16.06
C PRO A 126 -4.31 -7.31 -17.21
N ARG A 127 -5.26 -8.00 -17.85
CA ARG A 127 -4.96 -8.81 -19.03
C ARG A 127 -4.56 -7.88 -20.17
N ASN A 128 -3.42 -8.13 -20.79
CA ASN A 128 -2.90 -7.29 -21.87
C ASN A 128 -3.72 -7.49 -23.17
N SER A 129 -4.74 -6.66 -23.38
CA SER A 129 -5.20 -6.30 -24.72
C SER A 129 -4.74 -4.88 -25.00
N SER A 130 -3.76 -4.73 -25.90
CA SER A 130 -3.35 -3.42 -26.41
C SER A 130 -4.60 -2.68 -26.86
N HIS A 131 -4.90 -1.55 -26.22
CA HIS A 131 -5.99 -0.61 -26.54
C HIS A 131 -7.40 -0.87 -25.98
N ASN A 132 -7.68 -1.94 -25.23
CA ASN A 132 -9.03 -2.13 -24.65
C ASN A 132 -9.05 -2.21 -23.11
N VAL A 133 -9.90 -1.38 -22.48
CA VAL A 133 -10.20 -1.38 -21.04
C VAL A 133 -11.35 -2.35 -20.81
N SER A 134 -11.05 -3.65 -20.82
CA SER A 134 -12.07 -4.72 -20.80
C SER A 134 -12.54 -5.12 -19.39
N GLY A 135 -11.90 -4.60 -18.34
CA GLY A 135 -12.12 -5.05 -16.95
C GLY A 135 -11.65 -6.49 -16.69
N LYS A 136 -10.94 -7.11 -17.64
CA LYS A 136 -10.38 -8.46 -17.51
C LYS A 136 -9.02 -8.42 -16.80
N PHE A 137 -8.74 -9.48 -16.06
CA PHE A 137 -7.48 -9.68 -15.36
C PHE A 137 -6.93 -11.09 -15.62
N GLU A 138 -5.66 -11.28 -15.26
CA GLU A 138 -4.96 -12.55 -15.31
C GLU A 138 -4.02 -12.71 -14.11
N ALA A 139 -3.48 -13.91 -13.92
CA ALA A 139 -2.55 -14.19 -12.83
C ALA A 139 -1.19 -13.53 -13.15
N ARG A 140 -0.58 -12.94 -12.13
CA ARG A 140 0.77 -12.39 -12.20
C ARG A 140 1.77 -13.45 -11.73
N ASN A 141 2.50 -14.03 -12.68
CA ASN A 141 3.61 -14.93 -12.34
C ASN A 141 4.73 -14.15 -11.63
N GLY A 142 5.28 -14.72 -10.57
CA GLY A 142 6.34 -14.07 -9.78
C GLY A 142 5.86 -12.93 -8.86
N SER A 143 4.56 -12.86 -8.55
CA SER A 143 4.06 -11.96 -7.48
C SER A 143 4.72 -12.24 -6.13
N TRP A 144 4.52 -11.34 -5.16
CA TRP A 144 5.03 -11.54 -3.80
C TRP A 144 4.26 -12.63 -3.03
N LEU A 145 3.09 -13.09 -3.54
CA LEU A 145 2.31 -14.15 -2.93
C LEU A 145 3.07 -15.49 -2.99
N GLY A 146 2.97 -16.30 -1.92
CA GLY A 146 3.60 -17.61 -1.80
C GLY A 146 4.69 -17.63 -0.72
N PRO A 147 5.84 -16.95 -0.91
CA PRO A 147 6.78 -16.73 0.20
C PRO A 147 6.16 -15.92 1.34
N PHE A 148 5.13 -15.13 1.01
CA PHE A 148 4.42 -14.24 1.91
C PHE A 148 2.90 -14.40 1.78
N SER A 149 2.20 -14.05 2.84
CA SER A 149 0.79 -13.66 2.79
C SER A 149 0.70 -12.14 2.55
N LEU A 150 -0.29 -11.67 1.81
CA LEU A 150 -0.41 -10.26 1.41
C LEU A 150 -1.71 -9.63 1.90
N LEU A 151 -1.65 -8.46 2.53
CA LEU A 151 -2.81 -7.69 2.97
C LEU A 151 -2.78 -6.30 2.34
N TYR A 152 -3.79 -5.96 1.56
CA TYR A 152 -3.97 -4.63 0.97
C TYR A 152 -5.12 -3.91 1.65
N ILE A 153 -4.91 -2.64 2.02
CA ILE A 153 -5.93 -1.82 2.68
C ILE A 153 -6.13 -0.54 1.89
N ASP A 154 -7.36 -0.23 1.50
CA ASP A 154 -7.68 1.06 0.92
C ASP A 154 -7.71 2.12 2.02
N ASN A 155 -6.68 2.96 2.07
CA ASN A 155 -6.49 3.96 3.11
C ASN A 155 -6.14 5.32 2.49
N PRO A 156 -6.65 6.43 3.05
CA PRO A 156 -7.64 6.54 4.14
C PRO A 156 -9.09 6.39 3.61
N VAL A 157 -10.10 6.65 4.44
CA VAL A 157 -11.51 6.71 3.98
C VAL A 157 -11.65 7.62 2.75
N PHE A 158 -12.58 7.27 1.86
CA PHE A 158 -12.76 7.83 0.51
C PHE A 158 -11.70 7.43 -0.54
N THR A 159 -10.84 6.47 -0.21
CA THR A 159 -9.90 5.85 -1.15
C THR A 159 -10.42 4.50 -1.61
N GLY A 160 -10.39 4.21 -2.92
CA GLY A 160 -10.82 2.92 -3.45
C GLY A 160 -12.28 2.63 -3.10
N TYR A 161 -12.53 1.58 -2.33
CA TYR A 161 -13.86 1.29 -1.77
C TYR A 161 -14.12 1.84 -0.37
N SER A 162 -13.09 2.24 0.37
CA SER A 162 -13.24 2.72 1.74
C SER A 162 -14.10 3.98 1.78
N TYR A 163 -15.00 4.07 2.76
CA TYR A 163 -16.00 5.14 2.84
C TYR A 163 -16.23 5.60 4.27
N SER A 164 -16.84 6.78 4.39
CA SER A 164 -17.25 7.36 5.67
C SER A 164 -18.63 8.00 5.56
N SER A 165 -19.35 8.09 6.68
CA SER A 165 -20.55 8.93 6.82
C SER A 165 -20.21 10.38 7.18
N SER A 166 -18.93 10.65 7.48
CA SER A 166 -18.40 11.96 7.89
C SER A 166 -17.33 12.48 6.91
N GLY A 167 -16.67 13.57 7.24
CA GLY A 167 -15.61 14.15 6.41
C GLY A 167 -14.30 13.33 6.35
N PRO A 168 -13.35 13.74 5.49
CA PRO A 168 -12.04 13.10 5.35
C PRO A 168 -11.21 13.20 6.64
N ARG A 169 -10.27 12.28 6.79
CA ARG A 169 -9.30 12.23 7.91
C ARG A 169 -7.90 12.44 7.34
N THR A 170 -7.35 13.64 7.52
CA THR A 170 -6.18 14.10 6.74
C THR A 170 -4.92 14.32 7.54
N THR A 171 -4.96 14.16 8.87
CA THR A 171 -3.78 14.30 9.73
C THR A 171 -3.20 12.95 10.14
N GLN A 172 -1.91 12.95 10.48
CA GLN A 172 -1.17 11.75 10.90
C GLN A 172 -1.84 10.97 12.04
N GLU A 173 -2.36 11.67 13.04
CA GLU A 173 -3.03 11.03 14.17
C GLU A 173 -4.27 10.27 13.71
N GLU A 174 -5.10 10.92 12.90
CA GLU A 174 -6.40 10.41 12.48
C GLU A 174 -6.31 9.16 11.60
N TYR A 175 -5.55 9.21 10.50
CA TYR A 175 -5.38 8.01 9.67
C TYR A 175 -4.55 6.94 10.39
N GLY A 176 -3.71 7.34 11.34
CA GLY A 176 -2.97 6.42 12.19
C GLY A 176 -3.89 5.64 13.13
N ASP A 177 -4.88 6.30 13.73
CA ASP A 177 -5.90 5.67 14.59
C ASP A 177 -6.78 4.72 13.79
N ASP A 178 -7.27 5.16 12.63
CA ASP A 178 -8.11 4.34 11.75
C ASP A 178 -7.36 3.06 11.30
N LEU A 179 -6.09 3.18 10.89
CA LEU A 179 -5.27 2.03 10.52
C LEU A 179 -4.93 1.12 11.70
N TYR A 180 -4.70 1.68 12.89
CA TYR A 180 -4.38 0.89 14.08
C TYR A 180 -5.60 0.10 14.57
N GLU A 181 -6.78 0.72 14.58
CA GLU A 181 -8.05 0.04 14.88
C GLU A 181 -8.36 -1.06 13.84
N PHE A 182 -8.10 -0.79 12.56
CA PHE A 182 -8.18 -1.82 11.52
C PHE A 182 -7.33 -3.04 11.88
N LEU A 183 -6.06 -2.85 12.24
CA LEU A 183 -5.18 -3.96 12.59
C LEU A 183 -5.68 -4.74 13.80
N GLN A 184 -6.14 -4.05 14.86
CA GLN A 184 -6.68 -4.73 16.04
C GLN A 184 -7.86 -5.64 15.68
N GLN A 185 -8.79 -5.16 14.86
CA GLN A 185 -9.92 -5.98 14.41
C GLN A 185 -9.49 -7.09 13.43
N PHE A 186 -8.53 -6.83 12.54
CA PHE A 186 -7.99 -7.82 11.61
C PHE A 186 -7.36 -9.01 12.37
N TYR A 187 -6.59 -8.76 13.44
CA TYR A 187 -6.03 -9.84 14.26
C TYR A 187 -7.07 -10.55 15.14
N LYS A 188 -8.17 -9.88 15.52
CA LYS A 188 -9.32 -10.58 16.13
C LYS A 188 -10.01 -11.51 15.13
N LEU A 189 -10.12 -11.10 13.87
CA LEU A 189 -10.72 -11.89 12.81
C LEU A 189 -9.84 -13.10 12.41
N PHE A 190 -8.52 -12.92 12.41
CA PHE A 190 -7.54 -13.95 12.05
C PHE A 190 -6.52 -14.19 13.18
N PRO A 191 -6.94 -14.76 14.33
CA PRO A 191 -6.09 -14.85 15.52
C PRO A 191 -4.85 -15.74 15.34
N HIS A 192 -4.88 -16.70 14.41
CA HIS A 192 -3.70 -17.51 14.07
C HIS A 192 -2.51 -16.68 13.58
N LEU A 193 -2.76 -15.49 13.01
CA LEU A 193 -1.72 -14.58 12.53
C LEU A 193 -0.92 -13.94 13.67
N LEU A 194 -1.37 -13.99 14.93
CA LEU A 194 -0.58 -13.51 16.07
C LEU A 194 0.73 -14.31 16.24
N SER A 195 0.81 -15.52 15.68
CA SER A 195 2.03 -16.34 15.64
C SER A 195 2.90 -16.09 14.40
N ILE A 196 2.50 -15.19 13.51
CA ILE A 196 3.12 -14.94 12.21
C ILE A 196 3.74 -13.55 12.20
N ASP A 197 5.00 -13.45 11.77
CA ASP A 197 5.70 -12.18 11.69
C ASP A 197 5.00 -11.20 10.73
N LEU A 198 4.69 -9.99 11.24
CA LEU A 198 4.11 -8.89 10.48
C LEU A 198 5.19 -7.93 9.98
N TYR A 199 5.10 -7.59 8.70
CA TYR A 199 5.82 -6.48 8.10
C TYR A 199 4.84 -5.47 7.52
N ILE A 200 4.97 -4.22 7.95
CA ILE A 200 4.10 -3.12 7.51
C ILE A 200 4.85 -2.29 6.47
N GLY A 201 4.32 -2.19 5.26
CA GLY A 201 4.98 -1.42 4.22
C GLY A 201 4.10 -0.89 3.12
N GLY A 202 4.74 -0.24 2.15
CA GLY A 202 4.02 0.47 1.10
C GLY A 202 4.95 1.31 0.24
N ALA A 203 4.38 2.14 -0.62
CA ALA A 203 5.14 3.01 -1.51
C ALA A 203 4.64 4.45 -1.55
N SER A 204 5.52 5.37 -1.96
CA SER A 204 5.19 6.79 -2.17
C SER A 204 4.80 7.50 -0.88
N TYR A 205 3.62 8.13 -0.83
CA TYR A 205 3.05 8.74 0.38
C TYR A 205 2.84 7.77 1.56
N ALA A 206 2.86 6.45 1.31
CA ALA A 206 2.93 5.48 2.39
C ALA A 206 4.20 5.63 3.25
N GLY A 207 5.22 6.35 2.75
CA GLY A 207 6.33 6.88 3.56
C GLY A 207 5.90 7.63 4.82
N LYS A 208 4.66 8.13 4.89
CA LYS A 208 4.05 8.71 6.09
C LYS A 208 3.14 7.74 6.83
N TYR A 209 2.24 7.05 6.11
CA TYR A 209 1.31 6.09 6.71
C TYR A 209 2.02 5.00 7.51
N ILE A 210 3.11 4.46 6.97
CA ILE A 210 3.81 3.32 7.55
C ILE A 210 4.55 3.68 8.84
N PRO A 211 5.39 4.73 8.92
CA PRO A 211 5.98 5.13 10.21
C PRO A 211 4.94 5.50 11.25
N VAL A 212 3.84 6.14 10.86
CA VAL A 212 2.74 6.48 11.77
C VAL A 212 2.09 5.23 12.37
N LEU A 213 1.66 4.29 11.53
CA LEU A 213 1.02 3.05 11.97
C LEU A 213 1.97 2.18 12.78
N ALA A 214 3.19 1.96 12.28
CA ALA A 214 4.18 1.13 12.95
C ALA A 214 4.59 1.74 14.31
N HIS A 215 4.72 3.07 14.42
CA HIS A 215 5.00 3.72 15.68
C HIS A 215 3.84 3.58 16.69
N LYS A 216 2.58 3.62 16.24
CA LYS A 216 1.42 3.33 17.12
C LYS A 216 1.43 1.88 17.63
N VAL A 217 1.72 0.90 16.75
CA VAL A 217 1.89 -0.50 17.18
C VAL A 217 3.05 -0.63 18.16
N HIS A 218 4.22 -0.06 17.84
CA HIS A 218 5.40 -0.06 18.71
C HIS A 218 5.08 0.51 20.10
N SER A 219 4.47 1.70 20.16
CA SER A 219 4.10 2.36 21.41
C SER A 219 3.14 1.53 22.25
N SER A 220 2.21 0.81 21.59
CA SER A 220 1.24 -0.05 22.26
C SER A 220 1.89 -1.34 22.78
N LEU A 221 2.86 -1.91 22.04
CA LEU A 221 3.67 -3.04 22.49
C LEU A 221 4.49 -2.67 23.75
N GLN A 222 5.13 -1.50 23.77
CA GLN A 222 5.88 -1.03 24.96
C GLN A 222 5.00 -0.87 26.20
N LYS A 223 3.70 -0.65 26.00
CA LYS A 223 2.70 -0.52 27.08
C LYS A 223 1.96 -1.83 27.39
N ASN A 224 2.32 -2.94 26.74
CA ASN A 224 1.62 -4.23 26.81
C ASN A 224 0.11 -4.11 26.48
N GLN A 225 -0.24 -3.27 25.50
CA GLN A 225 -1.62 -2.99 25.08
C GLN A 225 -2.03 -3.74 23.80
N THR A 226 -1.09 -4.43 23.15
CA THR A 226 -1.35 -5.19 21.93
C THR A 226 -0.33 -6.32 21.79
N ASP A 227 -0.73 -7.39 21.12
CA ASP A 227 0.12 -8.55 20.78
C ASP A 227 0.42 -8.62 19.28
N ILE A 228 0.18 -7.53 18.53
CA ILE A 228 0.45 -7.48 17.09
C ILE A 228 1.95 -7.77 16.84
N PRO A 229 2.30 -8.85 16.11
CA PRO A 229 3.67 -9.36 16.00
C PRO A 229 4.52 -8.59 14.97
N LEU A 230 4.63 -7.27 15.14
CA LEU A 230 5.44 -6.41 14.26
C LEU A 230 6.93 -6.80 14.30
N ARG A 231 7.50 -7.16 13.15
CA ARG A 231 8.93 -7.49 12.99
C ARG A 231 9.71 -6.56 12.08
N GLY A 232 9.02 -5.76 11.28
CA GLY A 232 9.71 -4.79 10.45
C GLY A 232 8.80 -3.93 9.61
N ILE A 233 9.43 -2.98 8.92
CA ILE A 233 8.76 -2.11 7.96
C ILE A 233 9.52 -2.10 6.64
N TYR A 234 8.81 -1.84 5.55
CA TYR A 234 9.41 -1.66 4.23
C TYR A 234 8.79 -0.49 3.47
N LEU A 235 9.63 0.32 2.82
CA LEU A 235 9.25 1.60 2.25
C LEU A 235 9.82 1.74 0.83
N GLY A 236 8.94 1.76 -0.19
CA GLY A 236 9.31 1.90 -1.60
C GLY A 236 9.15 3.33 -2.11
N GLY A 237 10.23 3.98 -2.53
CA GLY A 237 10.23 5.40 -2.93
C GLY A 237 9.46 6.29 -1.95
N PRO A 238 9.80 6.29 -0.64
CA PRO A 238 8.94 6.87 0.38
C PRO A 238 9.09 8.39 0.51
N LEU A 239 7.98 9.13 0.47
CA LEU A 239 7.95 10.54 0.87
C LEU A 239 7.69 10.63 2.38
N PHE A 240 8.67 11.06 3.17
CA PHE A 240 8.53 11.11 4.64
C PHE A 240 9.15 12.34 5.31
N ALA A 241 10.07 13.05 4.65
CA ALA A 241 10.70 14.29 5.14
C ALA A 241 10.71 15.37 4.04
N PRO A 242 9.52 15.82 3.58
CA PRO A 242 9.34 16.71 2.42
C PRO A 242 10.24 17.95 2.44
N GLU A 243 10.50 18.51 3.62
CA GLU A 243 11.28 19.73 3.83
C GLU A 243 12.73 19.59 3.37
N VAL A 244 13.35 18.41 3.51
CA VAL A 244 14.69 18.13 2.99
C VAL A 244 14.67 17.42 1.65
N MET A 245 13.57 16.74 1.33
CA MET A 245 13.46 15.95 0.11
C MET A 245 13.27 16.82 -1.13
N PHE A 246 12.34 17.79 -1.10
CA PHE A 246 11.95 18.53 -2.31
C PHE A 246 13.09 19.31 -2.99
N PRO A 247 14.00 19.99 -2.26
CA PRO A 247 15.15 20.65 -2.90
C PRO A 247 16.11 19.68 -3.61
N GLU A 248 16.22 18.44 -3.14
CA GLU A 248 17.23 17.48 -3.59
C GLU A 248 16.85 16.76 -4.89
N ASN A 249 15.60 16.87 -5.32
CA ASN A 249 15.16 16.25 -6.57
C ASN A 249 15.94 16.78 -7.80
N PHE A 250 16.37 18.04 -7.77
CA PHE A 250 17.05 18.67 -8.91
C PHE A 250 18.50 18.19 -9.07
N GLU A 251 19.17 17.79 -7.99
CA GLU A 251 20.49 17.18 -8.07
C GLU A 251 20.42 15.86 -8.85
N TYR A 252 19.42 15.04 -8.57
CA TYR A 252 19.19 13.81 -9.31
C TYR A 252 18.89 14.07 -10.79
N LEU A 253 17.95 14.97 -11.10
CA LEU A 253 17.60 15.31 -12.49
C LEU A 253 18.80 15.83 -13.29
N TYR A 254 19.72 16.55 -12.66
CA TYR A 254 20.97 16.99 -13.28
C TYR A 254 21.88 15.80 -13.60
N ASN A 255 22.11 14.92 -12.63
CA ASN A 255 23.01 13.77 -12.78
C ASN A 255 22.52 12.76 -13.83
N VAL A 256 21.21 12.68 -14.08
CA VAL A 256 20.64 11.85 -15.16
C VAL A 256 20.48 12.60 -16.49
N GLY A 257 20.94 13.85 -16.59
CA GLY A 257 20.97 14.63 -17.83
C GLY A 257 19.63 15.24 -18.26
N VAL A 258 18.63 15.29 -17.38
CA VAL A 258 17.30 15.85 -17.68
C VAL A 258 17.29 17.38 -17.62
N ILE A 259 18.11 17.99 -16.75
CA ILE A 259 18.21 19.44 -16.61
C ILE A 259 19.67 19.90 -16.65
N SER A 260 19.89 21.15 -17.06
CA SER A 260 21.21 21.79 -17.05
C SER A 260 21.68 22.18 -15.64
N GLY A 261 22.97 22.43 -15.47
CA GLY A 261 23.52 22.92 -14.19
C GLY A 261 22.95 24.27 -13.73
N TYR A 262 22.58 25.12 -14.68
CA TYR A 262 21.87 26.38 -14.41
C TYR A 262 20.46 26.12 -13.85
N GLU A 263 19.69 25.23 -14.49
CA GLU A 263 18.36 24.85 -14.03
C GLU A 263 18.41 24.21 -12.66
N ARG A 264 19.35 23.28 -12.42
CA ARG A 264 19.56 22.66 -11.11
C ARG A 264 19.68 23.71 -10.01
N THR A 265 20.65 24.61 -10.16
CA THR A 265 20.95 25.64 -9.15
C THR A 265 19.76 26.56 -8.92
N THR A 266 19.07 26.96 -10.00
CA THR A 266 17.94 27.89 -9.93
C THR A 266 16.71 27.25 -9.29
N LEU A 267 16.36 26.02 -9.68
CA LEU A 267 15.18 25.31 -9.17
C LEU A 267 15.38 24.86 -7.72
N GLN A 268 16.59 24.41 -7.35
CA GLN A 268 16.94 24.06 -5.98
C GLN A 268 16.84 25.29 -5.07
N LYS A 269 17.48 26.42 -5.42
CA LYS A 269 17.39 27.67 -4.64
C LYS A 269 15.94 28.14 -4.47
N LYS A 270 15.15 28.09 -5.54
CA LYS A 270 13.73 28.49 -5.51
C LYS A 270 12.91 27.61 -4.56
N THR A 271 13.10 26.30 -4.64
CA THR A 271 12.39 25.33 -3.79
C THR A 271 12.82 25.47 -2.34
N GLN A 272 14.12 25.65 -2.08
CA GLN A 272 14.66 25.91 -0.75
C GLN A 272 14.09 27.19 -0.14
N ALA A 273 13.91 28.26 -0.93
CA ALA A 273 13.29 29.48 -0.42
C ALA A 273 11.85 29.25 0.08
N PHE A 274 11.04 28.49 -0.67
CA PHE A 274 9.68 28.14 -0.22
C PHE A 274 9.68 27.27 1.03
N VAL A 275 10.61 26.32 1.14
CA VAL A 275 10.79 25.52 2.36
C VAL A 275 11.22 26.42 3.53
N ASN A 276 12.15 27.35 3.34
CA ASN A 276 12.61 28.26 4.40
C ASN A 276 11.48 29.18 4.88
N GLU A 277 10.63 29.67 3.98
CA GLU A 277 9.44 30.44 4.36
C GLU A 277 8.46 29.58 5.16
N TYR A 278 8.27 28.31 4.81
CA TYR A 278 7.47 27.36 5.58
C TYR A 278 8.05 27.12 6.98
N LEU A 279 9.34 26.79 7.07
CA LEU A 279 10.02 26.51 8.35
C LEU A 279 10.12 27.74 9.27
N ALA A 280 10.02 28.95 8.72
CA ALA A 280 9.98 30.20 9.47
C ALA A 280 8.55 30.68 9.78
N ASP A 281 7.53 29.82 9.58
CA ASP A 281 6.11 30.13 9.76
C ASP A 281 5.61 31.34 8.94
N LYS A 282 6.30 31.69 7.85
CA LYS A 282 5.93 32.78 6.92
C LYS A 282 5.01 32.31 5.79
N MET A 283 4.94 31.00 5.56
CA MET A 283 4.06 30.38 4.55
C MET A 283 3.43 29.12 5.11
N GLY A 284 2.10 29.00 5.00
CA GLY A 284 1.38 27.80 5.40
C GLY A 284 1.67 26.60 4.48
N PRO A 285 1.54 25.35 4.99
CA PRO A 285 1.96 24.13 4.28
C PRO A 285 1.24 23.94 2.94
N VAL A 286 -0.05 24.29 2.84
CA VAL A 286 -0.83 24.18 1.61
C VAL A 286 -0.26 25.09 0.51
N ASP A 287 0.09 26.33 0.85
CA ASP A 287 0.64 27.29 -0.10
C ASP A 287 2.06 26.89 -0.53
N THR A 288 2.85 26.36 0.40
CA THR A 288 4.17 25.79 0.11
C THR A 288 4.07 24.70 -0.94
N ILE A 289 3.17 23.73 -0.79
CA ILE A 289 3.00 22.64 -1.75
C ILE A 289 2.48 23.14 -3.09
N LYS A 290 1.52 24.06 -3.11
CA LYS A 290 1.02 24.66 -4.35
C LYS A 290 2.12 25.37 -5.13
N LYS A 291 3.13 25.92 -4.46
CA LYS A 291 4.31 26.53 -5.10
C LYS A 291 5.37 25.50 -5.50
N ILE A 292 5.59 24.44 -4.72
CA ILE A 292 6.63 23.43 -4.96
C ILE A 292 6.24 22.44 -6.07
N ILE A 293 5.02 21.89 -6.08
CA ILE A 293 4.60 20.87 -7.05
C ILE A 293 4.85 21.31 -8.51
N PRO A 294 4.46 22.52 -8.95
CA PRO A 294 4.72 22.96 -10.32
C PRO A 294 6.21 23.09 -10.67
N VAL A 295 7.08 23.28 -9.67
CA VAL A 295 8.53 23.40 -9.87
C VAL A 295 9.16 22.01 -10.01
N ILE A 296 8.76 21.05 -9.17
CA ILE A 296 9.23 19.66 -9.24
C ILE A 296 8.81 18.99 -10.55
N PHE A 297 7.56 19.20 -10.96
CA PHE A 297 6.99 18.58 -12.16
C PHE A 297 7.07 19.50 -13.40
N LYS A 298 8.13 20.31 -13.49
CA LYS A 298 8.35 21.24 -14.62
C LYS A 298 8.96 20.56 -15.85
N SER A 299 9.83 19.58 -15.65
CA SER A 299 10.63 18.97 -16.72
C SER A 299 9.80 18.13 -17.70
N LYS A 300 10.03 18.30 -19.00
CA LYS A 300 9.33 17.51 -20.03
C LYS A 300 10.00 16.14 -20.21
N ILE A 301 9.63 15.19 -19.37
CA ILE A 301 10.12 13.80 -19.44
C ILE A 301 9.00 12.82 -19.84
N PRO A 302 9.33 11.64 -20.41
CA PRO A 302 8.32 10.67 -20.85
C PRO A 302 7.37 10.23 -19.73
N SER A 303 7.92 10.03 -18.53
CA SER A 303 7.18 9.70 -17.30
C SER A 303 8.00 10.05 -16.07
N TYR A 304 7.35 10.57 -15.03
CA TYR A 304 7.97 10.73 -13.71
C TYR A 304 8.11 9.42 -12.94
N ASN A 305 7.24 8.44 -13.23
CA ASN A 305 7.32 7.13 -12.60
C ASN A 305 8.56 6.38 -13.08
N ASN A 306 8.84 6.40 -14.39
CA ASN A 306 10.03 5.80 -14.97
C ASN A 306 10.40 6.56 -16.24
N TYR A 307 11.38 7.46 -16.14
CA TYR A 307 11.73 8.33 -17.27
C TYR A 307 12.43 7.60 -18.42
N VAL A 308 12.97 6.40 -18.16
CA VAL A 308 13.67 5.57 -19.14
C VAL A 308 12.69 4.81 -20.02
N THR A 309 11.72 4.11 -19.41
CA THR A 309 10.74 3.29 -20.16
C THR A 309 9.52 4.10 -20.59
N GLY A 310 9.27 5.25 -19.96
CA GLY A 310 8.03 6.00 -20.12
C GLY A 310 6.81 5.33 -19.47
N THR A 311 7.01 4.26 -18.69
CA THR A 311 5.91 3.52 -18.05
C THR A 311 5.09 4.44 -17.15
N LYS A 312 3.77 4.36 -17.26
CA LYS A 312 2.80 5.03 -16.39
C LYS A 312 1.84 3.99 -15.82
N THR A 313 1.36 4.21 -14.60
CA THR A 313 0.35 3.35 -13.99
C THR A 313 -0.98 3.54 -14.72
N ASP A 314 -1.55 2.45 -15.25
CA ASP A 314 -2.86 2.50 -15.92
C ASP A 314 -4.00 2.38 -14.90
N LEU A 315 -4.36 3.52 -14.30
CA LEU A 315 -5.44 3.60 -13.31
C LEU A 315 -6.82 3.24 -13.89
N ASN A 316 -7.00 3.36 -15.21
CA ASN A 316 -8.26 3.05 -15.89
C ASN A 316 -8.47 1.54 -15.98
N LYS A 317 -7.43 0.77 -16.32
CA LYS A 317 -7.51 -0.70 -16.28
C LYS A 317 -7.84 -1.21 -14.88
N ILE A 318 -7.20 -0.65 -13.86
CA ILE A 318 -7.45 -1.00 -12.44
C ILE A 318 -8.91 -0.68 -12.10
N LYS A 319 -9.37 0.54 -12.41
CA LYS A 319 -10.76 0.96 -12.19
C LYS A 319 -11.76 0.04 -12.88
N ALA A 320 -11.50 -0.35 -14.12
CA ALA A 320 -12.39 -1.22 -14.88
C ALA A 320 -12.50 -2.63 -14.28
N ILE A 321 -11.38 -3.19 -13.81
CA ILE A 321 -11.38 -4.49 -13.12
C ILE A 321 -12.20 -4.42 -11.85
N MET A 322 -11.93 -3.43 -10.99
CA MET A 322 -12.64 -3.27 -9.72
C MET A 322 -14.14 -2.97 -9.94
N LYS A 323 -14.50 -2.19 -10.97
CA LYS A 323 -15.92 -1.94 -11.30
C LYS A 323 -16.63 -3.11 -11.99
N SER A 324 -15.93 -4.18 -12.36
CA SER A 324 -16.56 -5.34 -13.01
C SER A 324 -17.55 -6.05 -12.08
N LYS A 325 -18.66 -6.56 -12.63
CA LYS A 325 -19.66 -7.31 -11.84
C LYS A 325 -19.03 -8.50 -11.11
N ARG A 326 -18.10 -9.20 -11.77
CA ARG A 326 -17.37 -10.35 -11.21
C ARG A 326 -16.60 -9.97 -9.95
N ILE A 327 -15.75 -8.95 -10.01
CA ILE A 327 -14.95 -8.51 -8.85
C ILE A 327 -15.84 -7.97 -7.74
N ARG A 328 -16.84 -7.14 -8.07
CA ARG A 328 -17.73 -6.56 -7.05
C ARG A 328 -18.49 -7.63 -6.26
N ARG A 329 -19.00 -8.67 -6.95
CA ARG A 329 -19.65 -9.82 -6.32
C ARG A 329 -18.68 -10.60 -5.44
N ALA A 330 -17.46 -10.84 -5.93
CA ALA A 330 -16.47 -11.63 -5.21
C ALA A 330 -15.97 -10.94 -3.93
N LEU A 331 -15.90 -9.60 -3.92
CA LEU A 331 -15.31 -8.80 -2.84
C LEU A 331 -16.31 -8.24 -1.84
N HIS A 332 -17.61 -8.56 -1.98
CA HIS A 332 -18.65 -8.15 -1.03
C HIS A 332 -18.79 -6.63 -0.85
N VAL A 333 -18.61 -5.86 -1.94
CA VAL A 333 -18.61 -4.38 -1.91
C VAL A 333 -19.97 -3.73 -2.20
N GLY A 334 -21.00 -4.55 -2.39
CA GLY A 334 -22.37 -4.12 -2.70
C GLY A 334 -22.45 -3.12 -3.86
N ASN A 335 -23.15 -2.00 -3.66
CA ASN A 335 -23.34 -0.93 -4.65
C ASN A 335 -22.33 0.24 -4.56
N LEU A 336 -21.30 0.15 -3.72
CA LEU A 336 -20.28 1.20 -3.59
C LEU A 336 -19.59 1.51 -4.93
N ASP A 337 -19.32 2.78 -5.24
CA ASP A 337 -18.48 3.11 -6.39
C ASP A 337 -16.99 2.85 -6.07
N TYR A 338 -16.17 2.74 -7.11
CA TYR A 338 -14.73 2.57 -6.99
C TYR A 338 -13.98 3.65 -7.78
N SER A 339 -12.94 4.21 -7.15
CA SER A 339 -11.94 5.02 -7.83
C SER A 339 -10.52 4.60 -7.45
N SER A 340 -9.65 4.45 -8.45
CA SER A 340 -8.23 4.13 -8.24
C SER A 340 -7.46 5.26 -7.54
N SER A 341 -7.94 6.50 -7.68
CA SER A 341 -7.41 7.71 -7.03
C SER A 341 -8.54 8.68 -6.69
N ASN A 342 -8.35 9.51 -5.67
CA ASN A 342 -9.32 10.54 -5.28
C ASN A 342 -8.66 11.92 -5.20
N ASP A 343 -8.82 12.74 -6.25
CA ASP A 343 -8.20 14.06 -6.36
C ASP A 343 -8.77 15.07 -5.35
N THR A 344 -10.04 14.93 -4.97
CA THR A 344 -10.66 15.77 -3.94
C THR A 344 -10.01 15.51 -2.59
N LEU A 345 -9.83 14.23 -2.24
CA LEU A 345 -9.13 13.82 -1.04
C LEU A 345 -7.66 14.28 -1.06
N PHE A 346 -6.96 14.11 -2.19
CA PHE A 346 -5.59 14.61 -2.36
C PHE A 346 -5.46 16.10 -2.02
N LYS A 347 -6.40 16.93 -2.51
CA LYS A 347 -6.41 18.38 -2.20
C LYS A 347 -6.60 18.67 -0.72
N GLN A 348 -7.35 17.84 0.00
CA GLN A 348 -7.56 17.99 1.45
C GLN A 348 -6.32 17.56 2.26
N PHE A 349 -5.46 16.72 1.69
CA PHE A 349 -4.20 16.29 2.28
C PHE A 349 -3.02 17.25 2.06
N LEU A 350 -3.17 18.31 1.26
CA LEU A 350 -2.04 19.20 0.91
C LEU A 350 -1.26 19.72 2.13
N SER A 351 -1.94 19.94 3.26
CA SER A 351 -1.29 20.33 4.51
C SER A 351 -0.35 19.25 5.04
N ASP A 352 -0.81 17.99 5.15
CA ASP A 352 -0.03 16.86 5.67
C ASP A 352 1.14 16.48 4.75
N ILE A 353 1.12 16.88 3.47
CA ILE A 353 2.25 16.65 2.56
C ILE A 353 3.53 17.30 3.10
N MET A 354 3.48 18.48 3.73
CA MET A 354 4.66 19.11 4.36
C MET A 354 4.99 18.55 5.76
N SER A 355 4.07 17.85 6.42
CA SER A 355 4.28 17.32 7.76
C SER A 355 5.24 16.12 7.75
N SER A 356 6.39 16.26 8.41
CA SER A 356 7.40 15.20 8.45
C SER A 356 6.96 13.99 9.30
N THR A 357 7.44 12.79 8.95
CA THR A 357 7.31 11.55 9.74
C THR A 357 8.67 10.95 10.09
N LYS A 358 9.75 11.69 9.83
CA LYS A 358 11.13 11.23 10.05
C LYS A 358 11.40 10.86 11.52
N ASP A 359 10.83 11.56 12.49
CA ASP A 359 11.09 11.28 13.91
C ASP A 359 10.52 9.90 14.29
N LYS A 360 9.28 9.60 13.85
CA LYS A 360 8.66 8.28 14.03
C LYS A 360 9.48 7.17 13.35
N LEU A 361 10.02 7.44 12.17
CA LEU A 361 10.94 6.52 11.49
C LEU A 361 12.24 6.34 12.28
N GLY A 362 12.78 7.42 12.86
CA GLY A 362 13.97 7.40 13.71
C GLY A 362 13.78 6.54 14.96
N ASP A 363 12.64 6.64 15.62
CA ASP A 363 12.27 5.80 16.75
C ASP A 363 12.22 4.31 16.36
N LEU A 364 11.61 4.00 15.21
CA LEU A 364 11.54 2.63 14.68
C LEU A 364 12.93 2.08 14.27
N LEU A 365 13.81 2.93 13.76
CA LEU A 365 15.20 2.58 13.44
C LEU A 365 16.05 2.33 14.68
N ASN A 366 15.78 3.05 15.78
CA ASN A 366 16.45 2.86 17.07
C ASN A 366 15.93 1.63 17.83
N ALA A 367 14.69 1.19 17.56
CA ALA A 367 14.13 -0.01 18.15
C ALA A 367 14.90 -1.25 17.67
N SER A 368 15.48 -1.99 18.62
CA SER A 368 16.28 -3.19 18.34
C SER A 368 15.47 -4.35 17.72
N SER A 369 14.15 -4.31 17.85
CA SER A 369 13.21 -5.37 17.47
C SER A 369 12.81 -5.38 15.99
N TYR A 370 13.13 -4.34 15.21
CA TYR A 370 12.59 -4.18 13.87
C TYR A 370 13.67 -4.24 12.79
N LYS A 371 13.36 -4.91 11.68
CA LYS A 371 14.09 -4.78 10.41
C LYS A 371 13.47 -3.63 9.61
N VAL A 372 14.29 -2.78 8.99
CA VAL A 372 13.80 -1.63 8.20
C VAL A 372 14.37 -1.70 6.79
N LEU A 373 13.51 -1.82 5.78
CA LEU A 373 13.89 -1.76 4.37
C LEU A 373 13.44 -0.44 3.75
N ILE A 374 14.37 0.28 3.12
CA ILE A 374 14.03 1.44 2.28
C ILE A 374 14.59 1.19 0.89
N PHE A 375 13.71 1.05 -0.09
CA PHE A 375 14.10 0.78 -1.47
C PHE A 375 13.60 1.87 -2.43
N SER A 376 14.35 2.11 -3.51
CA SER A 376 13.96 3.03 -4.58
C SER A 376 14.34 2.44 -5.92
N GLY A 377 13.55 2.75 -6.96
CA GLY A 377 14.00 2.57 -8.33
C GLY A 377 15.05 3.62 -8.71
N ASP A 378 16.07 3.22 -9.47
CA ASP A 378 17.08 4.15 -10.00
C ASP A 378 16.57 5.08 -11.12
N SER A 379 15.33 4.88 -11.57
CA SER A 379 14.66 5.65 -12.61
C SER A 379 13.43 6.41 -12.07
N ASP A 380 13.24 6.43 -10.75
CA ASP A 380 12.14 7.13 -10.06
C ASP A 380 12.43 8.64 -9.97
N VAL A 381 11.54 9.47 -10.50
CA VAL A 381 11.61 10.94 -10.38
C VAL A 381 10.60 11.47 -9.36
N VAL A 382 9.56 10.70 -9.04
CA VAL A 382 8.53 11.12 -8.08
C VAL A 382 9.14 11.21 -6.68
N VAL A 383 9.91 10.19 -6.29
CA VAL A 383 10.68 10.16 -5.04
C VAL A 383 12.07 9.60 -5.35
N SER A 384 12.92 10.46 -5.89
CA SER A 384 14.22 10.05 -6.41
C SER A 384 15.19 9.55 -5.33
N VAL A 385 16.22 8.82 -5.75
CA VAL A 385 17.26 8.30 -4.86
C VAL A 385 17.87 9.41 -4.01
N ALA A 386 18.15 10.58 -4.59
CA ALA A 386 18.72 11.73 -3.88
C ALA A 386 17.79 12.26 -2.76
N MET A 387 16.48 12.32 -3.02
CA MET A 387 15.50 12.74 -2.02
C MET A 387 15.50 11.79 -0.82
N VAL A 388 15.49 10.47 -1.08
CA VAL A 388 15.51 9.46 -0.01
C VAL A 388 16.79 9.53 0.81
N GLU A 389 17.94 9.76 0.16
CA GLU A 389 19.22 9.93 0.87
C GLU A 389 19.22 11.13 1.81
N ALA A 390 18.77 12.29 1.32
CA ALA A 390 18.68 13.49 2.15
C ALA A 390 17.74 13.31 3.34
N ALA A 391 16.61 12.64 3.13
CA ALA A 391 15.66 12.33 4.18
C ALA A 391 16.24 11.42 5.27
N LEU A 392 17.00 10.37 4.88
CA LEU A 392 17.67 9.47 5.83
C LEU A 392 18.77 10.18 6.63
N LEU A 393 19.55 11.05 5.98
CA LEU A 393 20.58 11.85 6.65
C LEU A 393 20.01 12.95 7.56
N ALA A 394 18.75 13.35 7.36
CA ALA A 394 18.03 14.28 8.23
C ALA A 394 17.24 13.59 9.35
N THR A 395 17.06 12.26 9.28
CA THR A 395 16.32 11.49 10.28
C THR A 395 17.13 11.40 11.58
N PRO A 396 16.54 11.66 12.76
CA PRO A 396 17.26 11.53 14.03
C PRO A 396 17.28 10.08 14.51
N TRP A 397 18.35 9.35 14.20
CA TRP A 397 18.55 7.98 14.70
C TRP A 397 20.03 7.72 14.99
N SER A 398 20.28 6.72 15.85
CA SER A 398 21.60 6.41 16.40
C SER A 398 22.62 5.97 15.34
N GLY A 399 22.20 5.23 14.32
CA GLY A 399 23.09 4.79 13.23
C GLY A 399 23.25 5.79 12.08
N ARG A 400 22.80 7.04 12.23
CA ARG A 400 22.85 8.05 11.17
C ARG A 400 24.27 8.35 10.69
N ASP A 401 25.23 8.45 11.59
CA ASP A 401 26.61 8.78 11.24
C ASP A 401 27.32 7.57 10.62
N ASP A 402 27.03 6.36 11.09
CA ASP A 402 27.47 5.12 10.44
C ASP A 402 26.90 5.02 9.02
N TYR A 403 25.64 5.40 8.82
CA TYR A 403 25.00 5.39 7.50
C TYR A 403 25.64 6.41 6.57
N ARG A 404 25.90 7.63 7.06
CA ARG A 404 26.62 8.69 6.32
C ARG A 404 27.98 8.21 5.83
N ASN A 405 28.68 7.42 6.65
CA ASN A 405 30.01 6.91 6.35
C ASN A 405 29.99 5.53 5.66
N SER A 406 28.80 4.95 5.45
CA SER A 406 28.66 3.62 4.84
C SER A 406 28.97 3.65 3.33
N SER A 407 29.46 2.53 2.83
CA SER A 407 29.65 2.31 1.39
C SER A 407 28.57 1.39 0.85
N ARG A 408 28.19 1.59 -0.42
CA ARG A 408 27.24 0.71 -1.10
C ARG A 408 27.94 -0.51 -1.68
N THR A 409 27.30 -1.65 -1.55
CA THR A 409 27.70 -2.94 -2.11
C THR A 409 26.84 -3.29 -3.32
N MET A 410 27.42 -3.98 -4.29
CA MET A 410 26.68 -4.49 -5.45
C MET A 410 25.80 -5.67 -5.05
N TRP A 411 24.54 -5.65 -5.49
CA TRP A 411 23.59 -6.74 -5.29
C TRP A 411 23.30 -7.42 -6.63
N TYR A 412 23.61 -8.71 -6.69
CA TYR A 412 23.45 -9.54 -7.88
C TYR A 412 22.36 -10.60 -7.66
N GLY A 413 21.62 -10.91 -8.72
CA GLY A 413 20.78 -12.10 -8.76
C GLY A 413 21.61 -13.38 -8.84
N GLN A 414 20.93 -14.53 -8.75
CA GLN A 414 21.59 -15.82 -8.92
C GLN A 414 22.21 -15.94 -10.33
N PRO A 415 23.44 -16.46 -10.46
CA PRO A 415 24.06 -16.67 -11.77
C PRO A 415 23.24 -17.65 -12.62
N THR A 416 23.11 -17.33 -13.90
CA THR A 416 22.66 -18.31 -14.89
C THR A 416 23.86 -19.12 -15.41
N SER A 417 23.61 -20.29 -16.00
CA SER A 417 24.68 -21.16 -16.51
C SER A 417 25.55 -20.41 -17.54
N GLY A 418 26.81 -20.16 -17.19
CA GLY A 418 27.79 -19.50 -18.05
C GLY A 418 28.20 -18.08 -17.62
N GLU A 419 27.53 -17.48 -16.63
CA GLU A 419 27.93 -16.17 -16.09
C GLU A 419 28.81 -16.33 -14.83
N LYS A 420 29.95 -15.61 -14.76
CA LYS A 420 30.81 -15.60 -13.56
C LYS A 420 30.11 -14.97 -12.34
N ASN A 421 29.33 -13.93 -12.58
CA ASN A 421 28.46 -13.25 -11.61
C ASN A 421 27.06 -13.21 -12.22
N GLY A 422 25.99 -13.32 -11.43
CA GLY A 422 24.63 -13.14 -11.95
C GLY A 422 24.35 -11.70 -12.40
N THR A 423 23.12 -11.43 -12.85
CA THR A 423 22.72 -10.08 -13.29
C THR A 423 22.77 -9.06 -12.14
N LEU A 424 23.37 -7.89 -12.36
CA LEU A 424 23.36 -6.79 -11.37
C LEU A 424 21.93 -6.27 -11.17
N TYR A 425 21.38 -6.51 -9.99
CA TYR A 425 20.04 -6.09 -9.61
C TYR A 425 20.03 -4.67 -9.02
N GLY A 426 21.11 -4.26 -8.37
CA GLY A 426 21.11 -3.01 -7.63
C GLY A 426 22.36 -2.75 -6.82
N TYR A 427 22.24 -1.77 -5.93
CA TYR A 427 23.22 -1.45 -4.92
C TYR A 427 22.52 -1.34 -3.57
N TYR A 428 23.20 -1.71 -2.49
CA TYR A 428 22.63 -1.63 -1.15
C TYR A 428 23.66 -1.20 -0.10
N SER A 429 23.19 -0.70 1.03
CA SER A 429 23.96 -0.61 2.27
C SER A 429 23.13 -1.18 3.42
N HIS A 430 23.81 -1.74 4.41
CA HIS A 430 23.20 -2.25 5.64
C HIS A 430 23.85 -1.56 6.83
N THR A 431 23.09 -0.73 7.54
CA THR A 431 23.57 0.01 8.71
C THR A 431 22.63 -0.23 9.88
N GLY A 432 23.12 -0.89 10.93
CA GLY A 432 22.28 -1.27 12.07
C GLY A 432 21.13 -2.18 11.64
N LYS A 433 19.91 -1.65 11.65
CA LYS A 433 18.69 -2.35 11.19
C LYS A 433 18.15 -1.86 9.85
N LEU A 434 18.79 -0.84 9.27
CA LEU A 434 18.41 -0.24 7.99
C LEU A 434 19.10 -0.97 6.84
N CYS A 435 18.32 -1.62 5.99
CA CYS A 435 18.71 -2.02 4.66
C CYS A 435 18.24 -0.97 3.65
N ARG A 436 19.19 -0.25 3.04
CA ARG A 436 18.91 0.70 1.95
C ARG A 436 19.20 0.03 0.62
N VAL A 437 18.24 -0.03 -0.30
CA VAL A 437 18.41 -0.66 -1.62
C VAL A 437 18.04 0.28 -2.76
N VAL A 438 18.86 0.35 -3.81
CA VAL A 438 18.49 0.97 -5.09
C VAL A 438 18.41 -0.11 -6.14
N VAL A 439 17.23 -0.29 -6.73
CA VAL A 439 16.92 -1.33 -7.71
C VAL A 439 17.12 -0.77 -9.11
N ARG A 440 18.01 -1.39 -9.88
CA ARG A 440 18.32 -0.95 -11.24
C ARG A 440 17.21 -1.24 -12.23
N GLY A 441 16.96 -0.31 -13.13
CA GLY A 441 15.95 -0.42 -14.18
C GLY A 441 14.52 -0.35 -13.64
N ALA A 442 14.34 0.18 -12.44
CA ALA A 442 13.05 0.34 -11.80
C ALA A 442 12.76 1.82 -11.60
N GLY A 443 11.49 2.18 -11.71
CA GLY A 443 10.94 3.47 -11.35
C GLY A 443 10.18 3.45 -10.02
N HIS A 444 9.24 4.38 -9.89
CA HIS A 444 8.40 4.58 -8.72
C HIS A 444 7.55 3.34 -8.37
N SER A 445 7.09 2.62 -9.39
CA SER A 445 6.42 1.32 -9.23
C SER A 445 7.45 0.19 -9.33
N THR A 446 8.38 0.10 -8.38
CA THR A 446 9.53 -0.82 -8.46
C THR A 446 9.13 -2.28 -8.71
N ALA A 447 8.08 -2.78 -8.06
CA ALA A 447 7.60 -4.15 -8.27
C ALA A 447 6.92 -4.36 -9.64
N HIS A 448 6.40 -3.31 -10.26
CA HIS A 448 5.90 -3.38 -11.64
C HIS A 448 7.08 -3.51 -12.62
N ASP A 449 8.07 -2.64 -12.49
CA ASP A 449 9.18 -2.55 -13.43
C ASP A 449 10.18 -3.70 -13.29
N GLN A 450 10.40 -4.19 -12.05
CA GLN A 450 11.38 -5.22 -11.72
C GLN A 450 10.80 -6.24 -10.75
N LEU A 451 9.70 -6.91 -11.14
CA LEU A 451 8.95 -7.82 -10.28
C LEU A 451 9.81 -8.90 -9.62
N ALA A 452 10.58 -9.67 -10.42
CA ALA A 452 11.41 -10.75 -9.91
C ALA A 452 12.46 -10.25 -8.90
N ARG A 453 13.13 -9.13 -9.21
CA ARG A 453 14.12 -8.52 -8.31
C ARG A 453 13.47 -8.02 -7.03
N SER A 454 12.32 -7.36 -7.13
CA SER A 454 11.59 -6.85 -5.96
C SER A 454 11.14 -7.98 -5.03
N ARG A 455 10.71 -9.12 -5.59
CA ARG A 455 10.34 -10.30 -4.82
C ARG A 455 11.54 -10.91 -4.11
N GLU A 456 12.67 -11.06 -4.80
CA GLU A 456 13.90 -11.57 -4.20
C GLU A 456 14.43 -10.65 -3.11
N MET A 457 14.39 -9.32 -3.32
CA MET A 457 14.71 -8.33 -2.30
C MET A 457 13.86 -8.52 -1.04
N MET A 458 12.55 -8.69 -1.18
CA MET A 458 11.67 -8.91 -0.03
C MET A 458 11.96 -10.22 0.68
N VAL A 459 12.21 -11.31 -0.05
CA VAL A 459 12.59 -12.61 0.54
C VAL A 459 13.88 -12.47 1.35
N GLN A 460 14.93 -11.87 0.79
CA GLN A 460 16.20 -11.68 1.48
C GLN A 460 16.06 -10.74 2.69
N PHE A 461 15.33 -9.63 2.54
CA PHE A 461 15.05 -8.70 3.64
C PHE A 461 14.35 -9.39 4.82
N VAL A 462 13.25 -10.10 4.57
CA VAL A 462 12.50 -10.76 5.63
C VAL A 462 13.34 -11.86 6.30
N GLN A 463 14.12 -12.61 5.53
CA GLN A 463 14.96 -13.69 6.07
C GLN A 463 16.20 -13.18 6.84
N ASN A 464 16.92 -12.21 6.27
CA ASN A 464 18.27 -11.85 6.70
C ASN A 464 18.35 -10.44 7.30
N GLY A 465 17.41 -9.55 6.97
CA GLY A 465 17.46 -8.14 7.37
C GLY A 465 17.99 -7.24 6.25
N CYS A 466 18.75 -7.77 5.30
CA CYS A 466 19.12 -7.05 4.08
C CYS A 466 19.35 -7.97 2.88
N VAL A 467 19.46 -7.38 1.68
CA VAL A 467 19.82 -8.10 0.45
C VAL A 467 21.30 -8.44 0.40
N GLY A 468 21.69 -9.41 -0.42
CA GLY A 468 23.08 -9.76 -0.67
C GLY A 468 23.79 -10.52 0.46
N GLU A 469 23.21 -10.57 1.66
CA GLU A 469 23.69 -11.39 2.77
C GLU A 469 23.35 -12.86 2.50
N LYS A 470 24.38 -13.69 2.29
CA LYS A 470 24.26 -15.16 2.30
C LYS A 470 24.46 -15.63 3.74
N ARG A 471 23.61 -16.55 4.21
CA ARG A 471 23.87 -17.28 5.45
C ARG A 471 25.07 -18.20 5.31
#